data_AF-A0A1S8BAV4-F1
#
_entry.id   AF-A0A1S8BAV4-F1
#
_cell.length_a   1.000
_cell.length_b   1.000
_cell.length_c   1.000
_cell.angle_alpha   90.00
_cell.angle_beta   90.00
_cell.angle_gamma   90.00
#
_symmetry.space_group_name_H-M   'P 1'
#
loop_
_entity.id
_entity.type
_entity.pdbx_description
1 polymer ?
#
loop_
_entity_poly.entity_id
_entity_poly.type
_entity_poly.pdbx_seq_one_letter_code
_entity_poly.pdbx_strand_id
1 'polypeptide(L)'
;MREKVGKFCAVWGELGVPYVEPEDGYLVLVSLAGVHVPPGYKAPPAAQVAHDDARDFEDARMCWFLIHEFGVAALPPSGFYSAGHPDREKRFFRFAVRREDDELELAMERLKGMAKYLIREKPEADEEVKAA
;
A
#
# COMPACT_ATOMS: atom_id res chain seq x y z
N MET A 1 -2.88 -19.06 -10.29
CA MET A 1 -2.96 -18.13 -9.14
C MET A 1 -1.57 -17.71 -8.67
N ARG A 2 -0.67 -18.66 -8.34
CA ARG A 2 0.73 -18.36 -7.96
C ARG A 2 1.44 -17.43 -8.94
N GLU A 3 1.30 -17.66 -10.24
CA GLU A 3 1.88 -16.77 -11.26
C GLU A 3 1.35 -15.32 -11.16
N LYS A 4 0.04 -15.14 -10.99
CA LYS A 4 -0.58 -13.81 -10.84
C LYS A 4 -0.06 -13.10 -9.59
N VAL A 5 0.04 -13.82 -8.48
CA VAL A 5 0.63 -13.31 -7.23
C VAL A 5 2.07 -12.89 -7.45
N GLY A 6 2.90 -13.74 -8.08
CA GLY A 6 4.30 -13.44 -8.37
C GLY A 6 4.46 -12.20 -9.26
N LYS A 7 3.67 -12.09 -10.34
CA LYS A 7 3.65 -10.90 -11.22
C LYS A 7 3.28 -9.63 -10.44
N PHE A 8 2.25 -9.70 -9.61
CA PHE A 8 1.80 -8.57 -8.80
C PHE A 8 2.84 -8.16 -7.74
N CYS A 9 3.45 -9.13 -7.05
CA CYS A 9 4.54 -8.92 -6.10
C CYS A 9 5.78 -8.27 -6.77
N ALA A 10 6.10 -8.67 -8.00
CA ALA A 10 7.24 -8.11 -8.73
C ALA A 10 7.12 -6.59 -8.94
N VAL A 11 5.91 -6.05 -9.15
CA VAL A 11 5.68 -4.60 -9.26
C VAL A 11 6.09 -3.87 -7.99
N TRP A 12 5.73 -4.40 -6.82
CA TRP A 12 6.12 -3.82 -5.55
C TRP A 12 7.62 -3.94 -5.29
N GLY A 13 8.22 -5.07 -5.69
CA GLY A 13 9.67 -5.26 -5.67
C GLY A 13 10.42 -4.24 -6.53
N GLU A 14 9.96 -3.99 -7.77
CA GLU A 14 10.50 -2.95 -8.66
C GLU A 14 10.39 -1.54 -8.05
N LEU A 15 9.32 -1.27 -7.31
CA LEU A 15 9.09 0.00 -6.62
C LEU A 15 9.87 0.14 -5.30
N GLY A 16 10.48 -0.95 -4.80
CA GLY A 16 11.11 -0.99 -3.47
C GLY A 16 10.10 -0.88 -2.32
N VAL A 17 8.83 -1.21 -2.56
CA VAL A 17 7.76 -1.16 -1.56
C VAL A 17 7.67 -2.52 -0.86
N PRO A 18 7.77 -2.58 0.48
CA PRO A 18 7.69 -3.85 1.20
C PRO A 18 6.33 -4.52 1.03
N TYR A 19 6.32 -5.83 0.80
CA TYR A 19 5.12 -6.64 0.69
C TYR A 19 5.32 -8.01 1.34
N VAL A 20 4.20 -8.69 1.61
CA VAL A 20 4.17 -10.08 2.06
C VAL A 20 3.46 -10.89 0.98
N GLU A 21 4.23 -11.77 0.34
CA GLU A 21 3.68 -12.76 -0.58
C GLU A 21 2.96 -13.85 0.22
N PRO A 22 1.70 -14.18 -0.11
CA PRO A 22 0.98 -15.24 0.58
C PRO A 22 1.55 -16.62 0.20
N GLU A 23 1.72 -17.51 1.19
CA GLU A 23 2.06 -18.92 0.93
C GLU A 23 0.98 -19.61 0.07
N ASP A 24 -0.29 -19.27 0.35
CA ASP A 24 -1.46 -19.68 -0.43
C ASP A 24 -2.55 -18.59 -0.40
N GLY A 25 -3.46 -18.63 -1.37
CA GLY A 25 -4.52 -17.66 -1.55
C GLY A 25 -4.20 -16.60 -2.61
N TYR A 26 -4.88 -15.46 -2.51
CA TYR A 26 -4.88 -14.41 -3.54
C TYR A 26 -4.84 -12.99 -2.96
N LEU A 27 -4.57 -12.87 -1.66
CA LEU A 27 -4.47 -11.60 -0.96
C LEU A 27 -2.99 -11.29 -0.71
N VAL A 28 -2.48 -10.25 -1.37
CA VAL A 28 -1.13 -9.74 -1.13
C VAL A 28 -1.22 -8.57 -0.16
N LEU A 29 -0.39 -8.59 0.89
CA LEU A 29 -0.27 -7.48 1.84
C LEU A 29 0.89 -6.59 1.42
N VAL A 30 0.65 -5.28 1.29
CA VAL A 30 1.66 -4.30 0.87
C VAL A 30 1.74 -3.21 1.92
N SER A 31 2.95 -2.87 2.37
CA SER A 31 3.18 -1.75 3.28
C SER A 31 3.24 -0.45 2.50
N LEU A 32 2.21 0.37 2.60
CA LEU A 32 2.17 1.70 1.98
C LEU A 32 2.72 2.78 2.92
N ALA A 33 3.55 2.38 3.90
CA ALA A 33 4.06 3.30 4.90
C ALA A 33 4.98 4.39 4.35
N GLY A 34 5.63 4.14 3.20
CA GLY A 34 6.49 5.08 2.49
C GLY A 34 5.79 5.87 1.37
N VAL A 35 4.48 5.69 1.20
CA VAL A 35 3.68 6.44 0.21
C VAL A 35 3.20 7.75 0.83
N HIS A 36 3.55 8.86 0.19
CA HIS A 36 3.17 10.20 0.63
C HIS A 36 1.99 10.74 -0.20
N VAL A 37 0.81 10.78 0.43
CA VAL A 37 -0.37 11.44 -0.14
C VAL A 37 -0.18 12.96 -0.05
N PRO A 38 -0.34 13.73 -1.15
CA PRO A 38 -0.14 15.17 -1.14
C PRO A 38 -0.92 15.89 -0.02
N PRO A 39 -0.35 16.96 0.58
CA PRO A 39 -1.05 17.75 1.59
C PRO A 39 -2.34 18.34 1.00
N GLY A 40 -3.44 18.29 1.76
CA GLY A 40 -4.74 18.80 1.31
C GLY A 40 -5.46 17.90 0.30
N TYR A 41 -4.98 16.66 0.05
CA TYR A 41 -5.73 15.69 -0.76
C TYR A 41 -7.10 15.44 -0.12
N LYS A 42 -8.16 15.75 -0.88
CA LYS A 42 -9.54 15.66 -0.39
C LYS A 42 -9.90 14.19 -0.19
N ALA A 43 -10.20 13.81 1.05
CA ALA A 43 -10.87 12.56 1.37
C ALA A 43 -12.35 12.64 0.96
N PRO A 44 -13.04 11.51 0.75
CA PRO A 44 -14.47 11.54 0.46
C PRO A 44 -15.22 12.13 1.66
N PRO A 45 -16.22 13.00 1.45
CA PRO A 45 -16.98 13.60 2.55
C PRO A 45 -17.57 12.56 3.51
N ALA A 46 -17.95 11.39 2.98
CA ALA A 46 -18.46 10.28 3.76
C ALA A 46 -17.43 9.63 4.69
N ALA A 47 -16.12 9.66 4.37
CA ALA A 47 -15.10 9.07 5.23
C ALA A 47 -14.88 9.88 6.52
N GLN A 48 -15.04 11.20 6.49
CA GLN A 48 -14.97 12.03 7.70
C GLN A 48 -16.17 11.81 8.63
N VAL A 49 -17.30 11.33 8.10
CA VAL A 49 -18.54 11.10 8.86
C VAL A 49 -18.67 9.63 9.31
N ALA A 50 -18.07 8.70 8.58
CA ALA A 50 -18.16 7.27 8.86
C ALA A 50 -17.10 6.75 9.84
N HIS A 51 -16.06 7.53 10.13
CA HIS A 51 -14.92 7.10 10.94
C HIS A 51 -14.61 8.12 12.04
N ASP A 52 -15.03 7.83 13.27
CA ASP A 52 -14.67 8.60 14.47
C ASP A 52 -13.21 8.33 14.90
N ASP A 53 -12.59 7.28 14.37
CA ASP A 53 -11.22 6.88 14.64
C ASP A 53 -10.26 7.42 13.55
N ALA A 54 -9.22 8.12 13.98
CA ALA A 54 -8.26 8.77 13.09
C ALA A 54 -7.50 7.78 12.20
N ARG A 55 -7.28 6.54 12.66
CA ARG A 55 -6.57 5.54 11.88
C ARG A 55 -7.45 5.03 10.74
N ASP A 56 -8.71 4.73 11.04
CA ASP A 56 -9.69 4.31 10.04
C ASP A 56 -9.90 5.41 8.98
N PHE A 57 -9.88 6.69 9.39
CA PHE A 57 -9.92 7.82 8.46
C PHE A 57 -8.70 7.86 7.53
N GLU A 58 -7.48 7.73 8.05
CA GLU A 58 -6.26 7.72 7.21
C GLU A 58 -6.20 6.53 6.26
N ASP A 59 -6.68 5.35 6.69
CA ASP A 59 -6.79 4.19 5.82
C ASP A 59 -7.80 4.39 4.69
N ALA A 60 -8.97 4.96 5.00
CA ALA A 60 -9.96 5.33 4.00
C ALA A 60 -9.41 6.38 3.02
N ARG A 61 -8.65 7.37 3.52
CA ARG A 61 -7.98 8.39 2.71
C ARG A 61 -6.93 7.77 1.78
N MET A 62 -6.15 6.79 2.24
CA MET A 62 -5.20 6.06 1.40
C MET A 62 -5.92 5.23 0.32
N CYS A 63 -6.99 4.51 0.66
CA CYS A 63 -7.79 3.79 -0.32
C CYS A 63 -8.39 4.71 -1.38
N TRP A 64 -8.89 5.87 -0.97
CA TRP A 64 -9.38 6.90 -1.89
C TRP A 64 -8.28 7.40 -2.82
N PHE A 65 -7.11 7.71 -2.28
CA PHE A 65 -5.94 8.09 -3.07
C PHE A 65 -5.57 7.03 -4.11
N LEU A 66 -5.54 5.75 -3.74
CA LEU A 66 -5.23 4.66 -4.66
C LEU A 66 -6.25 4.57 -5.82
N ILE A 67 -7.53 4.72 -5.50
CA ILE A 67 -8.61 4.68 -6.50
C ILE A 67 -8.50 5.87 -7.45
N HIS A 68 -8.26 7.08 -6.93
CA HIS A 68 -8.25 8.29 -7.75
C HIS A 68 -6.98 8.45 -8.60
N GLU A 69 -5.82 8.08 -8.06
CA GLU A 69 -4.55 8.26 -8.76
C GLU A 69 -4.20 7.09 -9.68
N PHE A 70 -4.57 5.87 -9.29
CA PHE A 70 -4.16 4.65 -10.01
C PHE A 70 -5.35 3.82 -10.48
N GLY A 71 -6.60 4.17 -10.13
CA GLY A 71 -7.75 3.35 -10.47
C GLY A 71 -7.70 1.95 -9.82
N VAL A 72 -7.00 1.81 -8.69
CA VAL A 72 -6.84 0.54 -7.98
C VAL A 72 -7.46 0.63 -6.59
N ALA A 73 -8.34 -0.31 -6.26
CA ALA A 73 -8.91 -0.44 -4.93
C ALA A 73 -8.07 -1.39 -4.06
N ALA A 74 -7.88 -1.01 -2.81
CA ALA A 74 -7.27 -1.84 -1.77
C ALA A 74 -8.18 -1.87 -0.53
N LEU A 75 -7.92 -2.82 0.37
CA LEU A 75 -8.65 -2.93 1.63
C LEU A 75 -7.68 -2.83 2.81
N PRO A 76 -7.87 -1.88 3.76
CA PRO A 76 -7.03 -1.80 4.93
C PRO A 76 -7.35 -2.97 5.88
N PRO A 77 -6.34 -3.64 6.44
CA PRO A 77 -6.52 -4.70 7.42
C PRO A 77 -6.82 -4.15 8.82
N SER A 78 -6.75 -2.85 9.07
CA SER A 78 -7.02 -2.22 10.37
C SER A 78 -8.39 -2.58 10.95
N GLY A 79 -9.42 -2.66 10.10
CA GLY A 79 -10.76 -3.11 10.51
C GLY A 79 -10.87 -4.59 10.91
N PHE A 80 -9.78 -5.36 10.78
CA PHE A 80 -9.69 -6.77 11.20
C PHE A 80 -8.95 -6.92 12.53
N TYR A 81 -8.50 -5.81 13.12
CA TYR A 81 -7.85 -5.76 14.42
C TYR A 81 -8.71 -5.02 15.43
N SER A 82 -8.68 -5.47 16.68
CA SER A 82 -9.24 -4.72 17.80
C SER A 82 -8.49 -3.40 18.01
N ALA A 83 -9.18 -2.40 18.55
CA ALA A 83 -8.54 -1.16 18.98
C ALA A 83 -7.38 -1.45 19.96
N GLY A 84 -6.25 -0.79 19.77
CA GLY A 84 -5.03 -0.96 20.58
C GLY A 84 -4.12 -2.13 20.19
N HIS A 85 -4.52 -2.99 19.24
CA HIS A 85 -3.61 -4.03 18.74
C HIS A 85 -2.45 -3.40 17.95
N PRO A 86 -1.17 -3.76 18.21
CA PRO A 86 -0.02 -3.08 17.61
C PRO A 86 0.00 -3.15 16.07
N ASP A 87 -0.55 -4.23 15.51
CA ASP A 87 -0.62 -4.40 14.05
C ASP A 87 -1.64 -3.49 13.38
N ARG A 88 -2.61 -2.92 14.12
CA ARG A 88 -3.57 -1.96 13.58
C ARG A 88 -2.88 -0.69 13.08
N GLU A 89 -1.77 -0.32 13.72
CA GLU A 89 -0.97 0.84 13.36
C GLU A 89 -0.03 0.57 12.18
N LYS A 90 0.13 -0.69 11.75
CA LYS A 90 0.93 -1.00 10.57
C LYS A 90 0.17 -0.55 9.33
N ARG A 91 0.82 0.23 8.45
CA ARG A 91 0.23 0.76 7.20
C ARG A 91 0.22 -0.27 6.07
N PHE A 92 -0.25 -1.48 6.37
CA PHE A 92 -0.46 -2.52 5.36
C PHE A 92 -1.80 -2.35 4.66
N PHE A 93 -1.87 -2.78 3.40
CA PHE A 93 -3.09 -2.80 2.59
C PHE A 93 -3.18 -4.13 1.84
N ARG A 94 -4.38 -4.69 1.75
CA ARG A 94 -4.65 -5.96 1.05
C ARG A 94 -5.12 -5.70 -0.37
N PHE A 95 -4.51 -6.41 -1.31
CA PHE A 95 -4.87 -6.44 -2.71
C PHE A 95 -5.33 -7.84 -3.10
N ALA A 96 -6.50 -7.94 -3.72
CA ALA A 96 -7.03 -9.20 -4.23
C ALA A 96 -6.61 -9.40 -5.70
N VAL A 97 -5.74 -10.36 -5.93
CA VAL A 97 -5.11 -10.64 -7.23
C VAL A 97 -5.94 -11.61 -8.09
N ARG A 98 -7.08 -12.09 -7.58
CA ARG A 98 -8.04 -12.93 -8.31
C ARG A 98 -8.88 -12.07 -9.27
N ARG A 99 -8.26 -11.57 -10.33
CA ARG A 99 -8.86 -10.79 -11.43
C ARG A 99 -8.53 -11.43 -12.77
N GLU A 100 -9.18 -10.97 -13.84
CA GLU A 100 -8.79 -11.33 -15.21
C GLU A 100 -7.39 -10.79 -15.52
N ASP A 101 -6.69 -11.43 -16.45
CA ASP A 101 -5.27 -11.14 -16.73
C ASP A 101 -5.08 -9.68 -17.18
N ASP A 102 -5.88 -9.24 -18.16
CA ASP A 102 -5.81 -7.88 -18.69
C ASP A 102 -6.13 -6.80 -17.62
N GLU A 103 -7.09 -7.07 -16.74
CA GLU A 103 -7.44 -6.16 -15.64
C GLU A 103 -6.28 -6.06 -14.64
N LEU A 104 -5.64 -7.19 -14.33
CA LEU A 104 -4.51 -7.23 -13.42
C LEU A 104 -3.29 -6.55 -14.02
N GLU A 105 -3.01 -6.76 -15.30
CA GLU A 105 -1.90 -6.11 -16.02
C GLU A 105 -2.07 -4.59 -16.08
N LEU A 106 -3.28 -4.10 -16.37
CA LEU A 106 -3.60 -2.68 -16.32
C LEU A 106 -3.42 -2.10 -14.91
N ALA A 107 -3.87 -2.81 -13.87
CA ALA A 107 -3.67 -2.37 -12.49
C ALA A 107 -2.17 -2.30 -12.13
N MET A 108 -1.39 -3.31 -12.51
CA MET A 108 0.06 -3.35 -12.32
C MET A 108 0.77 -2.19 -13.03
N GLU A 109 0.40 -1.90 -14.28
CA GLU A 109 0.94 -0.78 -15.04
C GLU A 109 0.67 0.56 -14.35
N ARG A 110 -0.58 0.80 -13.91
CA ARG A 110 -0.94 2.04 -13.20
C ARG A 110 -0.21 2.17 -11.85
N LEU A 111 -0.04 1.08 -11.12
CA LEU A 111 0.67 1.07 -9.84
C LEU A 111 2.15 1.46 -9.96
N LYS A 112 2.80 1.22 -11.11
CA LYS A 112 4.17 1.72 -11.35
C LYS A 112 4.26 3.25 -11.26
N GLY A 113 3.17 3.95 -11.56
CA GLY A 113 3.05 5.39 -11.37
C GLY A 113 3.19 5.85 -9.91
N MET A 114 3.12 4.93 -8.94
CA MET A 114 3.31 5.23 -7.51
C MET A 114 4.72 5.71 -7.18
N ALA A 115 5.72 5.43 -8.02
CA ALA A 115 7.10 5.84 -7.81
C ALA A 115 7.26 7.35 -7.49
N LYS A 116 6.39 8.21 -8.06
CA LYS A 116 6.41 9.67 -7.83
C LYS A 116 5.93 10.10 -6.43
N TYR A 117 5.31 9.19 -5.68
CA TYR A 117 4.77 9.43 -4.34
C TYR A 117 5.56 8.69 -3.26
N LEU A 118 6.61 7.94 -3.62
CA LEU A 118 7.46 7.25 -2.66
C LEU A 118 8.53 8.22 -2.14
N ILE A 119 8.66 8.31 -0.83
CA ILE A 119 9.81 8.97 -0.21
C ILE A 119 10.97 7.97 -0.31
N ARG A 120 11.93 8.28 -1.17
CA ARG A 120 13.21 7.57 -1.13
C ARG A 120 14.03 8.21 -0.03
N GLU A 121 14.12 7.54 1.12
CA GLU A 121 15.24 7.83 2.01
C GLU A 121 16.51 7.63 1.19
N LYS A 122 17.35 8.67 1.11
CA LYS A 122 18.74 8.43 0.68
C LYS A 122 19.27 7.34 1.62
N PRO A 123 19.94 6.30 1.12
CA PRO A 123 20.71 5.47 2.03
C PRO A 123 21.60 6.43 2.81
N GLU A 124 21.47 6.43 4.14
CA GLU A 124 22.45 7.08 5.01
C GLU A 124 23.79 6.56 4.51
N ALA A 125 24.65 7.47 4.06
CA ALA A 125 26.01 7.11 3.74
C ALA A 125 26.54 6.38 4.96
N ASP A 126 26.93 5.11 4.77
CA ASP A 126 27.61 4.30 5.77
C ASP A 126 28.53 5.22 6.55
N GLU A 127 28.19 5.46 7.82
CA GLU A 127 29.05 6.18 8.73
C GLU A 127 30.33 5.36 8.77
N GLU A 128 31.37 5.88 8.14
CA GLU A 128 32.74 5.38 8.18
C GLU A 128 33.19 5.25 9.64
N VAL A 129 32.84 4.13 10.27
CA VAL A 129 33.53 3.64 11.46
C VAL A 129 34.35 2.44 11.02
N LYS A 130 35.31 2.72 10.15
CA LYS A 130 36.53 1.95 9.98
C LYS A 130 37.72 2.91 9.91
N ALA A 131 38.62 2.73 10.87
CA ALA A 131 39.97 3.26 10.97
C ALA A 131 40.13 4.66 11.61
N ALA A 132 40.17 4.66 12.96
CA ALA A 132 41.17 5.39 13.73
C ALA A 132 41.57 4.55 14.94
#